data_AF-A0A383S7F1-F1
#
_entry.id   AF-A0A383S7F1-F1
#
_cell.length_a   1.000
_cell.length_b   1.000
_cell.length_c   1.000
_cell.angle_alpha   90.00
_cell.angle_beta   90.00
_cell.angle_gamma   90.00
#
_symmetry.space_group_name_H-M   'P 1'
#
loop_
_entity.id
_entity.type
_entity.pdbx_description
1 polymer ?
#
loop_
_entity_poly.entity_id
_entity_poly.type
_entity_poly.pdbx_seq_one_letter_code
_entity_poly.pdbx_strand_id
1 'polypeptide(L)'
;MDKPGHRSRRLLVVSVVRTVFLALALVAVHVVGPSFGIWLVPPSPRAHGERAIALMGQSLHAHGAVWGQKRAEALEAITAARSRGEVNEIIADALTVAGGPHSFLLTGAEQQQIEQDYQAPTHRMDGGVVTVGLPAFMGTAGQGQ
;
A
#
# COMPACT_ATOMS: atom_id res chain seq x y z
N MET A 1 15.92 -47.55 32.66
CA MET A 1 14.57 -47.83 32.13
C MET A 1 13.75 -46.55 32.27
N ASP A 2 13.75 -45.70 31.24
CA ASP A 2 13.05 -44.40 31.27
C ASP A 2 11.54 -44.62 31.25
N LYS A 3 10.83 -44.05 32.25
CA LYS A 3 9.37 -44.15 32.34
C LYS A 3 8.71 -43.54 31.08
N PRO A 4 7.80 -44.26 30.40
CA PRO A 4 7.24 -43.85 29.09
C PRO A 4 6.44 -42.53 29.12
N GLY A 5 6.03 -42.03 30.30
CA GLY A 5 5.27 -40.79 30.44
C GLY A 5 6.07 -39.48 30.33
N HIS A 6 7.40 -39.51 30.51
CA HIS A 6 8.19 -38.27 30.51
C HIS A 6 8.55 -37.79 29.08
N ARG A 7 8.69 -38.73 28.12
CA ARG A 7 9.01 -38.41 26.72
C ARG A 7 7.79 -37.85 25.98
N SER A 8 6.61 -38.41 26.18
CA SER A 8 5.36 -37.91 25.59
C SER A 8 5.03 -36.49 26.05
N ARG A 9 5.20 -36.21 27.35
CA ARG A 9 5.00 -34.87 27.92
C ARG A 9 5.99 -33.84 27.38
N ARG A 10 7.27 -34.21 27.17
CA ARG A 10 8.27 -33.32 26.54
C ARG A 10 7.94 -33.02 25.07
N LEU A 11 7.55 -34.05 24.31
CA LEU A 11 7.13 -33.88 22.90
C LEU A 11 5.89 -33.00 22.78
N LEU A 12 4.92 -33.15 23.69
CA LEU A 12 3.72 -32.35 23.73
C LEU A 12 4.03 -30.88 24.07
N VAL A 13 4.92 -30.62 25.03
CA VAL A 13 5.39 -29.25 25.34
C VAL A 13 6.09 -28.61 24.15
N VAL A 14 7.00 -29.33 23.48
CA VAL A 14 7.70 -28.82 22.28
C VAL A 14 6.70 -28.52 21.15
N SER A 15 5.71 -29.38 20.94
CA SER A 15 4.65 -29.16 19.95
C SER A 15 3.81 -27.92 20.25
N VAL A 16 3.41 -27.72 21.50
CA VAL A 16 2.66 -26.55 21.94
C VAL A 16 3.47 -25.28 21.75
N VAL A 17 4.73 -25.27 22.20
CA VAL A 17 5.63 -24.11 22.04
C VAL A 17 5.78 -23.75 20.56
N ARG A 18 6.02 -24.73 19.68
CA ARG A 18 6.14 -24.49 18.24
C ARG A 18 4.85 -23.93 17.63
N THR A 19 3.69 -24.46 18.03
CA THR A 19 2.39 -23.97 17.56
C THR A 19 2.15 -22.51 17.99
N VAL A 20 2.50 -22.17 19.24
CA VAL A 20 2.40 -20.80 19.75
C VAL A 20 3.32 -19.85 18.98
N PHE A 21 4.57 -20.25 18.72
CA PHE A 21 5.49 -19.44 17.90
C PHE A 21 4.97 -19.22 16.48
N LEU A 22 4.41 -20.25 15.84
CA LEU A 22 3.83 -20.13 14.51
C LEU A 22 2.62 -19.18 14.51
N ALA A 23 1.74 -19.27 15.51
CA ALA A 23 0.62 -18.36 15.66
C ALA A 23 1.07 -16.91 15.85
N LEU A 24 2.09 -16.68 16.69
CA LEU A 24 2.71 -15.36 16.87
C LEU A 24 3.29 -14.81 15.58
N ALA A 25 3.99 -15.64 14.80
CA ALA A 25 4.51 -15.24 13.50
C ALA A 25 3.40 -14.85 12.52
N LEU A 26 2.30 -15.63 12.45
CA LEU A 26 1.15 -15.29 11.61
C LEU A 26 0.47 -13.99 12.03
N VAL A 27 0.32 -13.75 13.34
CA VAL A 27 -0.21 -12.49 13.86
C VAL A 27 0.71 -11.33 13.48
N ALA A 28 2.02 -11.50 13.62
CA ALA A 28 2.99 -10.48 13.22
C ALA A 28 2.89 -10.17 11.71
N VAL A 29 2.81 -11.18 10.85
CA VAL A 29 2.61 -11.00 9.40
C VAL A 29 1.27 -10.32 9.12
N HIS A 30 0.20 -10.67 9.84
CA HIS A 30 -1.11 -10.05 9.64
C HIS A 30 -1.15 -8.56 10.03
N VAL A 31 -0.45 -8.17 11.10
CA VAL A 31 -0.43 -6.80 11.62
C VAL A 31 0.60 -5.92 10.90
N VAL A 32 1.80 -6.45 10.66
CA VAL A 32 2.94 -5.70 10.11
C VAL A 32 3.04 -5.84 8.59
N GLY A 33 2.69 -7.01 8.04
CA GLY A 33 2.75 -7.29 6.61
C GLY A 33 2.04 -6.25 5.73
N PRO A 34 0.83 -5.77 6.08
CA PRO A 34 0.13 -4.75 5.31
C PRO A 34 0.93 -3.47 5.04
N SER A 35 1.77 -3.05 6.00
CA SER A 35 2.63 -1.87 5.87
C SER A 35 3.72 -2.04 4.79
N PHE A 36 4.01 -3.28 4.41
CA PHE A 36 4.96 -3.65 3.36
C PHE A 36 4.28 -4.22 2.11
N GLY A 37 2.95 -4.11 1.99
CA GLY A 37 2.18 -4.65 0.87
C GLY A 37 1.96 -6.17 0.92
N ILE A 38 2.28 -6.83 2.03
CA ILE A 38 2.11 -8.27 2.22
C ILE A 38 0.80 -8.53 2.97
N TRP A 39 -0.12 -9.28 2.37
CA TRP A 39 -1.42 -9.59 2.96
C TRP A 39 -1.64 -11.10 3.03
N LEU A 40 -1.93 -11.63 4.22
CA LEU A 40 -2.41 -13.01 4.35
C LEU A 40 -3.83 -13.17 3.79
N VAL A 41 -4.68 -12.16 4.04
CA VAL A 41 -6.02 -12.03 3.48
C VAL A 41 -6.12 -10.60 2.94
N PRO A 42 -6.40 -10.41 1.64
CA PRO A 42 -6.55 -9.08 1.07
C PRO A 42 -7.67 -8.29 1.77
N PRO A 43 -7.55 -6.95 1.88
CA PRO A 43 -8.62 -6.13 2.42
C PRO A 43 -9.86 -6.23 1.52
N SER A 44 -11.04 -6.19 2.14
CA SER A 44 -12.28 -6.06 1.39
C SER A 44 -12.31 -4.71 0.65
N PRO A 45 -13.12 -4.56 -0.43
CA PRO A 45 -13.29 -3.28 -1.10
C PRO A 45 -13.64 -2.14 -0.14
N ARG A 46 -14.55 -2.41 0.81
CA ARG A 46 -14.92 -1.47 1.88
C ARG A 46 -13.72 -1.03 2.72
N ALA A 47 -12.96 -2.00 3.25
CA ALA A 47 -11.81 -1.70 4.11
C ALA A 47 -10.73 -0.91 3.36
N HIS A 48 -10.54 -1.21 2.06
CA HIS A 48 -9.65 -0.44 1.18
C HIS A 48 -10.11 1.02 1.04
N GLY A 49 -11.40 1.24 0.77
CA GLY A 49 -11.99 2.57 0.64
C GLY A 49 -11.92 3.39 1.93
N GLU A 50 -12.36 2.82 3.05
CA GLU A 50 -12.32 3.48 4.36
C GLU A 50 -10.90 3.90 4.74
N ARG A 51 -9.91 3.04 4.45
CA ARG A 51 -8.51 3.35 4.71
C ARG A 51 -8.02 4.50 3.83
N ALA A 52 -8.36 4.51 2.54
CA ALA A 52 -7.98 5.59 1.63
C ALA A 52 -8.56 6.94 2.07
N ILE A 53 -9.86 6.99 2.41
CA ILE A 53 -10.51 8.21 2.93
C ILE A 53 -9.86 8.67 4.25
N ALA A 54 -9.48 7.74 5.13
CA ALA A 54 -8.76 8.07 6.35
C ALA A 54 -7.37 8.68 6.10
N LEU A 55 -6.66 8.23 5.06
CA LEU A 55 -5.38 8.81 4.64
C LEU A 55 -5.58 10.21 4.04
N MET A 56 -6.62 10.40 3.21
CA MET A 56 -6.97 11.72 2.67
C MET A 56 -7.20 12.75 3.76
N GLY A 57 -7.74 12.36 4.92
CA GLY A 57 -7.93 13.26 6.07
C GLY A 57 -6.64 13.92 6.58
N GLN A 58 -5.46 13.48 6.16
CA GLN A 58 -4.16 14.06 6.51
C GLN A 58 -3.63 15.05 5.46
N SER A 59 -4.34 15.19 4.33
CA SER A 59 -3.93 16.06 3.22
C SER A 59 -4.20 17.54 3.51
N LEU A 60 -3.48 18.40 2.80
CA LEU A 60 -3.51 19.85 3.01
C LEU A 60 -4.92 20.45 2.83
N HIS A 61 -5.74 19.93 1.91
CA HIS A 61 -7.07 20.49 1.61
C HIS A 61 -8.22 19.74 2.30
N ALA A 62 -7.95 18.69 3.07
CA ALA A 62 -8.95 17.88 3.75
C ALA A 62 -9.47 18.52 5.05
N HIS A 63 -10.01 19.72 4.96
CA HIS A 63 -10.59 20.46 6.09
C HIS A 63 -11.82 21.28 5.69
N GLY A 64 -12.65 21.63 6.69
CA GLY A 64 -13.85 22.45 6.49
C GLY A 64 -15.07 21.68 6.00
N ALA A 65 -16.17 22.40 5.77
CA ALA A 65 -17.49 21.83 5.49
C ALA A 65 -17.54 21.02 4.19
N VAL A 66 -16.86 21.50 3.14
CA VAL A 66 -16.83 20.84 1.82
C VAL A 66 -16.20 19.45 1.93
N TRP A 67 -15.06 19.33 2.63
CA TRP A 67 -14.45 18.03 2.89
C TRP A 67 -15.32 17.16 3.79
N GLY A 68 -15.89 17.72 4.86
CA GLY A 68 -16.74 16.96 5.78
C GLY A 68 -17.92 16.29 5.07
N GLN A 69 -18.58 17.03 4.17
CA GLN A 69 -19.66 16.50 3.33
C GLN A 69 -19.14 15.43 2.36
N LYS A 70 -18.10 15.74 1.58
CA LYS A 70 -17.55 14.81 0.58
C LYS A 70 -17.08 13.50 1.21
N ARG A 71 -16.47 13.58 2.40
CA ARG A 71 -16.05 12.42 3.18
C ARG A 71 -17.23 11.54 3.58
N ALA A 72 -18.33 12.14 4.04
CA ALA A 72 -19.52 11.39 4.43
C ALA A 72 -20.15 10.68 3.22
N GLU A 73 -20.32 11.40 2.11
CA GLU A 73 -20.83 10.85 0.84
C GLU A 73 -19.95 9.69 0.34
N ALA A 74 -18.63 9.86 0.36
CA ALA A 74 -17.70 8.82 -0.06
C ALA A 74 -17.79 7.57 0.82
N LEU A 75 -17.86 7.73 2.15
CA LEU A 75 -17.98 6.60 3.07
C LEU A 75 -19.28 5.83 2.86
N GLU A 76 -20.40 6.53 2.64
CA GLU A 76 -21.68 5.90 2.33
C GLU A 76 -21.60 5.11 1.02
N ALA A 77 -21.08 5.71 -0.06
CA ALA A 77 -20.91 5.05 -1.35
C ALA A 77 -20.00 3.80 -1.26
N ILE A 78 -18.92 3.87 -0.48
CA ILE A 78 -18.02 2.74 -0.23
C ILE A 78 -18.74 1.57 0.44
N THR A 79 -19.77 1.82 1.28
CA THR A 79 -20.52 0.72 1.90
C THR A 79 -21.30 -0.12 0.89
N ALA A 80 -21.74 0.49 -0.22
CA ALA A 80 -22.51 -0.14 -1.28
C ALA A 80 -21.63 -0.73 -2.40
N ALA A 81 -20.39 -0.27 -2.52
CA ALA A 81 -19.45 -0.72 -3.55
C ALA A 81 -19.09 -2.22 -3.42
N ARG A 82 -19.08 -2.92 -4.55
CA ARG A 82 -18.88 -4.38 -4.62
C ARG A 82 -17.48 -4.76 -5.09
N SER A 83 -16.76 -3.83 -5.70
CA SER A 83 -15.49 -4.09 -6.35
C SER A 83 -14.45 -3.03 -5.99
N ARG A 84 -13.16 -3.38 -6.16
CA ARG A 84 -12.07 -2.39 -6.02
C ARG A 84 -12.15 -1.27 -7.05
N GLY A 85 -12.65 -1.56 -8.26
CA GLY A 85 -12.81 -0.55 -9.31
C GLY A 85 -13.77 0.54 -8.88
N GLU A 86 -14.98 0.16 -8.44
CA GLU A 86 -15.98 1.09 -7.91
C GLU A 86 -15.43 1.91 -6.74
N VAL A 87 -14.72 1.27 -5.81
CA VAL A 87 -14.10 1.98 -4.67
C VAL A 87 -13.03 2.96 -5.15
N ASN A 88 -12.22 2.61 -6.14
CA ASN A 88 -11.20 3.50 -6.68
C ASN A 88 -11.79 4.73 -7.37
N GLU A 89 -12.95 4.61 -8.03
CA GLU A 89 -13.67 5.75 -8.60
C GLU A 89 -14.16 6.70 -7.51
N ILE A 90 -14.73 6.16 -6.41
CA ILE A 90 -15.15 6.96 -5.26
C ILE A 90 -13.96 7.66 -4.59
N ILE A 91 -12.82 6.97 -4.47
CA ILE A 91 -11.57 7.52 -3.95
C ILE A 91 -11.08 8.67 -4.85
N ALA A 92 -11.04 8.48 -6.17
CA ALA A 92 -10.61 9.49 -7.11
C ALA A 92 -11.47 10.76 -7.04
N ASP A 93 -12.79 10.60 -6.93
CA ASP A 93 -13.73 11.71 -6.76
C ASP A 93 -13.51 12.45 -5.43
N ALA A 94 -13.29 11.74 -4.31
CA ALA A 94 -12.96 12.36 -3.03
C ALA A 94 -11.60 13.10 -3.03
N LEU A 95 -10.61 12.61 -3.79
CA LEU A 95 -9.30 13.25 -3.94
C LEU A 95 -9.37 14.64 -4.57
N THR A 96 -10.36 14.90 -5.43
CA THR A 96 -10.54 16.24 -6.04
C THR A 96 -10.75 17.33 -4.99
N VAL A 97 -11.32 16.98 -3.84
CA VAL A 97 -11.59 17.89 -2.72
C VAL A 97 -10.45 17.85 -1.70
N ALA A 98 -10.00 16.66 -1.31
CA ALA A 98 -9.00 16.52 -0.26
C ALA A 98 -7.57 16.85 -0.72
N GLY A 99 -7.22 16.46 -1.94
CA GLY A 99 -5.84 16.34 -2.36
C GLY A 99 -5.28 17.49 -3.21
N GLY A 100 -6.13 18.27 -3.87
CA GLY A 100 -5.68 19.31 -4.80
C GLY A 100 -4.95 18.75 -6.04
N PRO A 101 -4.28 19.60 -6.85
CA PRO A 101 -3.78 19.24 -8.18
C PRO A 101 -2.70 18.15 -8.23
N HIS A 102 -2.01 17.90 -7.13
CA HIS A 102 -0.91 16.93 -7.05
C HIS A 102 -1.32 15.59 -6.42
N SER A 103 -2.61 15.41 -6.17
CA SER A 103 -3.12 14.17 -5.59
C SER A 103 -3.93 13.39 -6.60
N PHE A 104 -3.52 12.16 -6.84
CA PHE A 104 -4.17 11.25 -7.77
C PHE A 104 -4.01 9.81 -7.27
N LEU A 105 -4.86 8.93 -7.78
CA LEU A 105 -4.73 7.49 -7.56
C LEU A 105 -3.92 6.91 -8.72
N LEU A 106 -2.86 6.16 -8.39
CA LEU A 106 -2.07 5.43 -9.37
C LEU A 106 -2.42 3.95 -9.29
N THR A 107 -2.84 3.38 -10.41
CA THR A 107 -3.10 1.95 -10.53
C THR A 107 -1.82 1.16 -10.76
N GLY A 108 -1.85 -0.14 -10.49
CA GLY A 108 -0.70 -1.00 -10.77
C GLY A 108 -0.32 -1.05 -12.25
N ALA A 109 -1.30 -0.93 -13.16
CA ALA A 109 -1.04 -0.89 -14.60
C ALA A 109 -0.35 0.42 -15.02
N GLU A 110 -0.78 1.55 -14.48
CA GLU A 110 -0.13 2.85 -14.74
C GLU A 110 1.30 2.88 -14.17
N GLN A 111 1.52 2.33 -12.97
CA GLN A 111 2.85 2.18 -12.40
C GLN A 111 3.77 1.34 -13.30
N GLN A 112 3.28 0.20 -13.81
CA GLN A 112 4.03 -0.63 -14.75
C GLN A 112 4.36 0.11 -16.05
N GLN A 113 3.42 0.90 -16.56
CA GLN A 113 3.64 1.70 -17.76
C GLN A 113 4.74 2.75 -17.54
N ILE A 114 4.71 3.46 -16.40
CA ILE A 114 5.75 4.42 -16.03
C ILE A 114 7.14 3.75 -15.96
N GLU A 115 7.21 2.55 -15.40
CA GLU A 115 8.46 1.79 -15.31
C GLU A 115 8.98 1.34 -16.70
N GLN A 116 8.07 1.02 -17.62
CA GLN A 116 8.38 0.63 -19.00
C GLN A 116 8.82 1.83 -19.85
N ASP A 117 8.24 3.00 -19.62
CA ASP A 117 8.52 4.25 -20.35
C ASP A 117 9.78 4.97 -19.84
N TYR A 118 10.58 4.31 -18.98
CA TYR A 118 11.81 4.84 -18.43
C TYR A 118 12.80 5.31 -19.52
N GLN A 119 13.32 6.52 -19.34
CA GLN A 119 14.40 7.08 -20.15
C GLN A 119 15.61 7.38 -19.26
N ALA A 120 16.77 6.86 -19.64
CA ALA A 120 18.01 7.11 -18.92
C ALA A 120 18.54 8.54 -19.18
N PRO A 121 19.26 9.13 -18.22
CA PRO A 121 20.03 10.35 -18.45
C PRO A 121 20.96 10.23 -19.66
N THR A 122 21.05 11.31 -20.43
CA THR A 122 22.01 11.40 -21.55
C THR A 122 23.07 12.43 -21.23
N HIS A 123 24.23 12.33 -21.87
CA HIS A 123 25.26 13.36 -21.76
C HIS A 123 25.89 13.63 -23.13
N ARG A 124 26.33 14.87 -23.32
CA ARG A 124 27.08 15.30 -24.50
C ARG A 124 28.21 16.23 -24.08
N MET A 125 29.37 16.06 -24.69
CA MET A 125 30.51 16.95 -24.52
C MET A 125 30.69 17.83 -25.77
N ASP A 126 30.84 19.12 -25.57
CA ASP A 126 31.15 20.09 -26.63
C ASP A 126 32.05 21.20 -26.08
N GLY A 127 33.18 21.48 -26.75
CA GLY A 127 34.10 22.54 -26.35
C GLY A 127 34.62 22.49 -24.90
N GLY A 128 34.69 21.29 -24.28
CA GLY A 128 35.07 21.12 -22.87
C GLY A 128 33.93 21.31 -21.85
N VAL A 129 32.70 21.53 -22.31
CA VAL A 129 31.49 21.56 -21.48
C VAL A 129 30.72 20.25 -21.63
N VAL A 130 30.30 19.67 -20.50
CA VAL A 130 29.39 18.52 -20.48
C VAL A 130 27.97 19.01 -20.20
N THR A 131 27.04 18.72 -21.11
CA THR A 131 25.60 18.92 -20.92
C THR A 131 24.96 17.58 -20.60
N VAL A 132 24.21 17.52 -19.51
CA VAL A 132 23.47 16.33 -19.09
C VAL A 132 21.97 16.56 -19.32
N GLY A 133 21.34 15.68 -20.10
CA GLY A 133 19.91 15.64 -20.29
C GLY A 133 19.26 14.73 -19.26
N LEU A 134 18.54 15.31 -18.30
CA LEU A 134 17.80 14.59 -17.27
C LEU A 134 16.31 14.56 -17.64
N PRO A 135 15.76 13.42 -18.11
CA PRO A 135 14.32 13.30 -18.36
C PRO A 135 13.54 13.25 -17.04
N ALA A 136 12.22 13.37 -17.12
CA ALA A 136 11.36 13.13 -15.97
C ALA A 136 11.57 11.70 -15.44
N PHE A 137 11.69 11.56 -14.12
CA PHE A 137 11.97 10.29 -13.48
C PHE A 137 10.90 9.95 -12.44
N MET A 138 10.21 8.85 -12.68
CA MET A 138 9.31 8.18 -11.74
C MET A 138 9.60 6.66 -11.72
N GLY A 139 10.89 6.30 -11.79
CA GLY A 139 11.34 4.92 -11.87
C GLY A 139 11.52 4.24 -10.51
N THR A 140 11.95 2.98 -10.56
CA THR A 140 12.28 2.16 -9.39
C THR A 140 13.64 2.52 -8.79
N ALA A 141 13.89 2.09 -7.55
CA ALA A 141 15.19 2.29 -6.89
C ALA A 141 16.37 1.71 -7.68
N GLY A 142 16.17 0.62 -8.43
CA GLY A 142 17.22 0.02 -9.27
C GLY A 142 17.55 0.87 -10.50
N GLN A 143 16.60 1.65 -11.01
CA GLN A 143 16.80 2.57 -12.13
C GLN A 143 17.46 3.89 -11.69
N GLY A 144 17.49 4.18 -10.38
CA GLY A 144 18.13 5.37 -9.81
C GLY A 144 19.58 5.17 -9.33
N GLN A 145 20.14 3.98 -9.52
CA GLN A 145 21.56 3.67 -9.26
C GLN A 145 22.39 3.86 -10.52
#